data_AF-X0VPM5-F1
#
_entry.id   AF-X0VPM5-F1
#
_cell.length_a   1.000
_cell.length_b   1.000
_cell.length_c   1.000
_cell.angle_alpha   90.00
_cell.angle_beta   90.00
_cell.angle_gamma   90.00
#
_symmetry.space_group_name_H-M   'P 1'
#
loop_
_entity.id
_entity.type
_entity.pdbx_description
1 polymer ?
#
loop_
_entity_poly.entity_id
_entity_poly.type
_entity_poly.pdbx_seq_one_letter_code
_entity_poly.pdbx_strand_id
1 'polypeptide(L)'
;NLDYTPNADLDVERRELLQALADAVAELQQVRDKLGVRFGPEFAAVFNTHIQILEDSGFVAALEQAVDETRDALRALRQVLAAYKKTFQSIEDPYFAERGDDIRDAGLRVMANLLGVRHHNIPLSGGAIVVADMILPHHFATLEVEQIGAIVSEHGGATSHGAIFARSLEIPLVTGATGILDAVRPGELAIVDGSLGRVYLSPDEGLLGEYERAQQRYAVEVEHLDALGSRPAETRDGRHIALTANAGLWADMPP
;
A
#
# COMPACT_ATOMS: atom_id res chain seq x y z
N ASN A 1 1.25 10.15 19.25
CA ASN A 1 0.60 10.23 20.58
C ASN A 1 -0.80 10.77 20.41
N LEU A 2 -1.73 9.88 20.06
CA LEU A 2 -3.15 10.13 20.19
C LEU A 2 -3.57 9.42 21.47
N ASP A 3 -4.09 10.17 22.43
CA ASP A 3 -4.53 9.60 23.71
C ASP A 3 -5.94 9.05 23.56
N TYR A 4 -6.10 7.78 23.92
CA TYR A 4 -7.39 7.12 24.03
C TYR A 4 -7.78 7.04 25.50
N THR A 5 -9.00 7.45 25.82
CA THR A 5 -9.54 7.36 27.18
C THR A 5 -10.68 6.36 27.17
N PRO A 6 -10.49 5.17 27.80
CA PRO A 6 -11.55 4.16 27.88
C PRO A 6 -12.80 4.71 28.56
N ASN A 7 -13.96 4.27 28.08
CA ASN A 7 -15.22 4.55 28.72
C ASN A 7 -15.32 3.78 30.05
N ALA A 8 -15.84 4.45 31.10
CA ALA A 8 -15.99 3.83 32.41
C ALA A 8 -17.03 2.69 32.40
N ASP A 9 -18.02 2.78 31.51
CA ASP A 9 -19.03 1.75 31.27
C ASP A 9 -18.52 0.76 30.20
N LEU A 10 -18.34 -0.50 30.62
CA LEU A 10 -17.84 -1.57 29.75
C LEU A 10 -18.78 -1.84 28.57
N ASP A 11 -20.09 -1.72 28.77
CA ASP A 11 -21.05 -1.95 27.67
C ASP A 11 -20.97 -0.83 26.63
N VAL A 12 -20.63 0.40 27.06
CA VAL A 12 -20.37 1.50 26.13
C VAL A 12 -19.05 1.26 25.40
N GLU A 13 -17.97 0.91 26.11
CA GLU A 13 -16.66 0.62 25.53
C GLU A 13 -16.73 -0.48 24.47
N ARG A 14 -17.45 -1.57 24.75
CA ARG A 14 -17.65 -2.67 23.80
C ARG A 14 -18.41 -2.20 22.56
N ARG A 15 -19.46 -1.38 22.73
CA ARG A 15 -20.21 -0.81 21.59
C ARG A 15 -19.34 0.12 20.76
N GLU A 16 -18.51 0.95 21.37
CA GLU A 16 -17.58 1.83 20.65
C GLU A 16 -16.56 1.03 19.82
N LEU A 17 -16.03 -0.07 20.36
CA LEU A 17 -15.18 -1.00 19.62
C LEU A 17 -15.87 -1.62 18.40
N LEU A 18 -17.08 -2.16 18.60
CA LEU A 18 -17.85 -2.78 17.53
C LEU A 18 -18.31 -1.77 16.48
N GLN A 19 -18.61 -0.53 16.89
CA GLN A 19 -18.92 0.55 15.97
C GLN A 19 -17.69 0.94 15.14
N ALA A 20 -16.52 1.10 15.75
CA ALA A 20 -15.29 1.40 15.04
C ALA A 20 -14.91 0.30 14.02
N LEU A 21 -15.19 -0.96 14.35
CA LEU A 21 -15.06 -2.10 13.45
C LEU A 21 -16.03 -2.00 12.26
N ALA A 22 -17.32 -1.74 12.52
CA ALA A 22 -18.34 -1.59 11.48
C ALA A 22 -18.02 -0.41 10.55
N ASP A 23 -17.56 0.72 11.10
CA ASP A 23 -17.13 1.88 10.34
C ASP A 23 -15.93 1.54 9.45
N ALA A 24 -14.96 0.77 9.97
CA ALA A 24 -13.79 0.35 9.19
C ALA A 24 -14.19 -0.56 8.02
N VAL A 25 -15.13 -1.49 8.23
CA VAL A 25 -15.68 -2.34 7.16
C VAL A 25 -16.38 -1.49 6.09
N ALA A 26 -17.23 -0.55 6.49
CA ALA A 26 -17.94 0.33 5.56
C ALA A 26 -16.97 1.19 4.74
N GLU A 27 -15.92 1.71 5.36
CA GLU A 27 -14.88 2.47 4.66
C GLU A 27 -14.07 1.60 3.70
N LEU A 28 -13.71 0.37 4.07
CA LEU A 28 -13.00 -0.56 3.19
C LEU A 28 -13.86 -0.93 1.98
N GLN A 29 -15.18 -1.10 2.15
CA GLN A 29 -16.11 -1.32 1.05
C GLN A 29 -16.13 -0.12 0.09
N GLN A 30 -16.18 1.11 0.60
CA GLN A 30 -16.14 2.32 -0.23
C GLN A 30 -14.81 2.43 -1.00
N VAL A 31 -13.69 2.16 -0.34
CA VAL A 31 -12.37 2.17 -0.98
C VAL A 31 -12.28 1.09 -2.04
N ARG A 32 -12.71 -0.13 -1.74
CA ARG A 32 -12.77 -1.25 -2.68
C ARG A 32 -13.55 -0.87 -3.92
N ASP A 33 -14.75 -0.32 -3.76
CA ASP A 33 -15.62 0.01 -4.89
C ASP A 33 -15.02 1.13 -5.74
N LYS A 34 -14.49 2.18 -5.09
CA LYS A 34 -13.83 3.31 -5.77
C LYS A 34 -12.57 2.88 -6.54
N LEU A 35 -11.69 2.13 -5.89
CA LEU A 35 -10.43 1.70 -6.48
C LEU A 35 -10.61 0.55 -7.46
N GLY A 36 -11.59 -0.33 -7.24
CA GLY A 36 -11.92 -1.42 -8.16
C GLY A 36 -12.38 -0.91 -9.52
N VAL A 37 -13.18 0.16 -9.54
CA VAL A 37 -13.56 0.84 -10.80
C VAL A 37 -12.36 1.47 -11.49
N ARG A 38 -11.44 2.05 -10.70
CA ARG A 38 -10.35 2.85 -11.23
C ARG A 38 -9.14 2.02 -11.69
N PHE A 39 -8.83 0.95 -10.97
CA PHE A 39 -7.60 0.17 -11.11
C PHE A 39 -7.82 -1.32 -11.34
N GLY A 40 -9.08 -1.79 -11.33
CA GLY A 40 -9.42 -3.17 -11.65
C GLY A 40 -9.73 -4.07 -10.43
N PRO A 41 -10.25 -5.28 -10.69
CA PRO A 41 -10.72 -6.21 -9.68
C PRO A 41 -9.62 -6.74 -8.74
N GLU A 42 -8.36 -6.76 -9.17
CA GLU A 42 -7.21 -7.20 -8.37
C GLU A 42 -6.95 -6.23 -7.22
N PHE A 43 -7.05 -4.93 -7.48
CA PHE A 43 -6.99 -3.90 -6.42
C PHE A 43 -8.11 -4.09 -5.40
N ALA A 44 -9.32 -4.40 -5.88
CA ALA A 44 -10.47 -4.67 -5.01
C ALA A 44 -10.30 -5.95 -4.17
N ALA A 45 -9.60 -6.97 -4.69
CA ALA A 45 -9.42 -8.26 -4.00
C ALA A 45 -8.64 -8.12 -2.67
N VAL A 46 -7.67 -7.21 -2.60
CA VAL A 46 -6.92 -6.93 -1.37
C VAL A 46 -7.87 -6.41 -0.28
N PHE A 47 -8.74 -5.44 -0.61
CA PHE A 47 -9.71 -4.91 0.34
C PHE A 47 -10.78 -5.92 0.73
N ASN A 48 -11.17 -6.84 -0.16
CA ASN A 48 -12.06 -7.95 0.20
C ASN A 48 -11.43 -8.84 1.29
N THR A 49 -10.13 -9.08 1.22
CA THR A 49 -9.40 -9.84 2.26
C THR A 49 -9.43 -9.11 3.59
N HIS A 50 -9.21 -7.79 3.59
CA HIS A 50 -9.32 -6.96 4.80
C HIS A 50 -10.72 -6.99 5.40
N ILE A 51 -11.77 -6.87 4.57
CA ILE A 51 -13.17 -6.96 5.01
C ILE A 51 -13.44 -8.34 5.64
N GLN A 52 -13.03 -9.43 4.99
CA GLN A 52 -13.20 -10.78 5.52
C GLN A 52 -12.48 -11.00 6.86
N ILE A 53 -11.32 -10.38 7.07
CA ILE A 53 -10.62 -10.42 8.36
C ILE A 53 -11.45 -9.74 9.45
N LEU A 54 -12.01 -8.56 9.16
CA LEU A 54 -12.78 -7.79 10.14
C LEU A 54 -14.18 -8.38 10.41
N GLU A 55 -14.75 -9.10 9.45
CA GLU A 55 -16.03 -9.81 9.58
C GLU A 55 -15.89 -11.23 10.16
N ASP A 56 -14.66 -11.74 10.30
CA ASP A 56 -14.41 -13.08 10.86
C ASP A 56 -14.94 -13.17 12.29
N SER A 57 -15.83 -14.14 12.52
CA SER A 57 -16.49 -14.31 13.83
C SER A 57 -15.49 -14.66 14.93
N GLY A 58 -14.37 -15.31 14.60
CA GLY A 58 -13.29 -15.58 15.54
C GLY A 58 -12.56 -14.30 15.96
N PHE A 59 -12.25 -13.42 15.00
CA PHE A 59 -11.65 -12.12 15.26
C PHE A 59 -12.55 -11.23 16.11
N VAL A 60 -13.85 -11.15 15.77
CA VAL A 60 -14.84 -10.38 16.54
C VAL A 60 -14.95 -10.91 17.97
N ALA A 61 -15.10 -12.23 18.14
CA ALA A 61 -15.19 -12.83 19.47
C ALA A 61 -13.92 -12.61 20.30
N ALA A 62 -12.73 -12.65 19.67
CA ALA A 62 -11.47 -12.35 20.34
C ALA A 62 -11.39 -10.88 20.81
N LEU A 63 -11.92 -9.93 20.02
CA LEU A 63 -12.02 -8.53 20.40
C LEU A 63 -12.97 -8.33 21.59
N GLU A 64 -14.16 -8.94 21.55
CA GLU A 64 -15.13 -8.88 22.65
C GLU A 64 -14.55 -9.45 23.95
N GLN A 65 -13.85 -10.59 23.88
CA GLN A 65 -13.18 -11.14 25.06
C GLN A 65 -12.06 -10.22 25.56
N ALA A 66 -11.24 -9.69 24.66
CA ALA A 66 -10.11 -8.85 25.04
C ALA A 66 -10.56 -7.52 25.68
N VAL A 67 -11.67 -6.92 25.24
CA VAL A 67 -12.20 -5.70 25.87
C VAL A 67 -12.78 -5.97 27.25
N ASP A 68 -13.38 -7.15 27.47
CA ASP A 68 -13.85 -7.56 28.80
C ASP A 68 -12.71 -7.71 29.81
N GLU A 69 -11.58 -8.25 29.36
CA GLU A 69 -10.38 -8.44 30.18
C GLU A 69 -9.63 -7.13 30.45
N THR A 70 -9.49 -6.29 29.43
CA THR A 70 -8.66 -5.07 29.50
C THR A 70 -9.41 -3.84 29.98
N ARG A 71 -10.73 -3.81 29.77
CA ARG A 71 -11.59 -2.62 29.94
C ARG A 71 -11.09 -1.40 29.15
N ASP A 72 -10.45 -1.64 28.01
CA ASP A 72 -9.86 -0.64 27.13
C ASP A 72 -9.87 -1.17 25.69
N ALA A 73 -10.71 -0.60 24.83
CA ALA A 73 -10.91 -1.08 23.47
C ALA A 73 -9.65 -0.97 22.61
N LEU A 74 -8.87 0.09 22.79
CA LEU A 74 -7.63 0.27 22.04
C LEU A 74 -6.58 -0.76 22.45
N ARG A 75 -6.48 -1.05 23.74
CA ARG A 75 -5.61 -2.10 24.27
C ARG A 75 -6.05 -3.48 23.82
N ALA A 76 -7.36 -3.76 23.86
CA ALA A 76 -7.95 -5.00 23.36
C ALA A 76 -7.61 -5.21 21.88
N LEU A 77 -7.83 -4.20 21.04
CA LEU A 77 -7.50 -4.24 19.62
C LEU A 77 -6.01 -4.52 19.39
N ARG A 78 -5.11 -3.79 20.09
CA ARG A 78 -3.67 -4.02 19.98
C ARG A 78 -3.26 -5.43 20.40
N GLN A 79 -3.86 -5.97 21.45
CA GLN A 79 -3.59 -7.32 21.94
C GLN A 79 -4.01 -8.37 20.92
N VAL A 80 -5.21 -8.26 20.36
CA VAL A 80 -5.72 -9.20 19.34
C VAL A 80 -4.89 -9.12 18.06
N LEU A 81 -4.59 -7.92 17.56
CA LEU A 81 -3.74 -7.74 16.38
C LEU A 81 -2.34 -8.32 16.57
N ALA A 82 -1.73 -8.11 17.74
CA ALA A 82 -0.42 -8.68 18.06
C ALA A 82 -0.45 -10.22 18.11
N ALA A 83 -1.52 -10.80 18.68
CA ALA A 83 -1.69 -12.25 18.74
C ALA A 83 -1.86 -12.86 17.35
N TYR A 84 -2.72 -12.27 16.50
CA TYR A 84 -2.91 -12.71 15.12
C TYR A 84 -1.61 -12.59 14.33
N LYS A 85 -0.95 -11.42 14.36
CA LYS A 85 0.34 -11.21 13.70
C LYS A 85 1.36 -12.28 14.09
N LYS A 86 1.50 -12.57 15.39
CA LYS A 86 2.42 -13.60 15.88
C LYS A 86 2.07 -14.99 15.33
N THR A 87 0.79 -15.36 15.30
CA THR A 87 0.34 -16.64 14.75
C THR A 87 0.68 -16.75 13.27
N PHE A 88 0.37 -15.74 12.47
CA PHE A 88 0.66 -15.73 11.03
C PHE A 88 2.16 -15.75 10.73
N GLN A 89 2.96 -15.00 11.49
CA GLN A 89 4.42 -15.00 11.37
C GLN A 89 5.09 -16.31 11.82
N SER A 90 4.41 -17.14 12.62
CA SER A 90 4.94 -18.44 13.05
C SER A 90 4.81 -19.52 11.98
N ILE A 91 4.06 -19.25 10.91
CA ILE A 91 3.90 -20.15 9.78
C ILE A 91 4.98 -19.77 8.75
N GLU A 92 5.93 -20.67 8.50
CA GLU A 92 7.02 -20.47 7.52
C GLU A 92 6.51 -20.62 6.08
N ASP A 93 5.57 -19.77 5.69
CA ASP A 93 4.99 -19.72 4.35
C ASP A 93 4.77 -18.24 3.95
N PRO A 94 5.34 -17.79 2.81
CA PRO A 94 5.20 -16.42 2.33
C PRO A 94 3.76 -15.91 2.25
N TYR A 95 2.80 -16.78 1.92
CA TYR A 95 1.37 -16.44 1.87
C TYR A 95 0.84 -15.99 3.25
N PHE A 96 1.29 -16.64 4.32
CA PHE A 96 0.86 -16.30 5.68
C PHE A 96 1.60 -15.07 6.23
N ALA A 97 2.82 -14.79 5.76
CA ALA A 97 3.51 -13.55 6.07
C ALA A 97 2.75 -12.32 5.53
N GLU A 98 2.31 -12.37 4.27
CA GLU A 98 1.46 -11.32 3.66
C GLU A 98 0.14 -11.14 4.40
N ARG A 99 -0.49 -12.26 4.81
CA ARG A 99 -1.73 -12.22 5.58
C ARG A 99 -1.57 -11.55 6.96
N GLY A 100 -0.39 -11.65 7.57
CA GLY A 100 -0.06 -10.91 8.79
C GLY A 100 -0.02 -9.40 8.58
N ASP A 101 0.48 -8.94 7.44
CA ASP A 101 0.49 -7.52 7.07
C ASP A 101 -0.92 -7.00 6.74
N ASP A 102 -1.76 -7.82 6.11
CA ASP A 102 -3.17 -7.50 5.84
C ASP A 102 -3.99 -7.32 7.12
N ILE A 103 -3.78 -8.17 8.13
CA ILE A 103 -4.44 -8.04 9.44
C ILE A 103 -4.00 -6.76 10.15
N ARG A 104 -2.69 -6.45 10.09
CA ARG A 104 -2.19 -5.18 10.62
C ARG A 104 -2.87 -4.01 9.91
N ASP A 105 -2.96 -4.04 8.58
CA ASP A 105 -3.55 -2.96 7.80
C ASP A 105 -5.03 -2.73 8.15
N ALA A 106 -5.83 -3.80 8.13
CA ALA A 106 -7.23 -3.74 8.54
C ALA A 106 -7.40 -3.25 9.99
N GLY A 107 -6.53 -3.71 10.89
CA GLY A 107 -6.51 -3.30 12.30
C GLY A 107 -6.15 -1.83 12.53
N LEU A 108 -5.22 -1.28 11.73
CA LEU A 108 -4.88 0.15 11.79
C LEU A 108 -6.09 1.03 11.45
N ARG A 109 -6.97 0.57 10.55
CA ARG A 109 -8.22 1.25 10.20
C ARG A 109 -9.19 1.31 11.37
N VAL A 110 -9.41 0.17 12.04
CA VAL A 110 -10.25 0.12 13.26
C VAL A 110 -9.67 1.02 14.36
N MET A 111 -8.35 1.01 14.51
CA MET A 111 -7.66 1.86 15.48
C MET A 111 -7.84 3.36 15.16
N ALA A 112 -7.77 3.75 13.89
CA ALA A 112 -8.00 5.13 13.46
C ALA A 112 -9.42 5.60 13.84
N ASN A 113 -10.43 4.75 13.62
CA ASN A 113 -11.82 5.03 13.99
C ASN A 113 -12.00 5.18 15.51
N LEU A 114 -11.41 4.28 16.31
CA LEU A 114 -11.40 4.39 17.78
C LEU A 114 -10.77 5.70 18.27
N LEU A 115 -9.70 6.14 17.61
CA LEU A 115 -8.99 7.37 17.96
C LEU A 115 -9.65 8.63 17.39
N GLY A 116 -10.74 8.50 16.62
CA GLY A 116 -11.37 9.61 15.91
C GLY A 116 -10.46 10.27 14.87
N VAL A 117 -9.43 9.55 14.39
CA VAL A 117 -8.49 10.05 13.40
C VAL A 117 -9.16 10.00 12.05
N ARG A 118 -9.50 11.17 11.52
CA ARG A 118 -9.86 11.28 10.11
C ARG A 118 -8.58 11.28 9.28
N HIS A 119 -8.46 10.33 8.35
CA HIS A 119 -7.45 10.41 7.32
C HIS A 119 -7.70 11.67 6.49
N HIS A 120 -6.83 12.66 6.63
CA HIS A 120 -6.86 13.84 5.78
C HIS A 120 -6.12 13.48 4.50
N ASN A 121 -6.71 13.81 3.34
CA ASN A 121 -5.93 13.84 2.11
C ASN A 121 -4.77 14.81 2.33
N ILE A 122 -3.55 14.32 2.19
CA ILE A 122 -2.37 15.17 2.18
C ILE A 122 -2.31 15.76 0.78
N PRO A 123 -2.56 17.07 0.59
CA PRO A 123 -2.44 17.67 -0.73
C PRO A 123 -0.99 17.54 -1.17
N LEU A 124 -0.77 16.91 -2.32
CA LEU A 124 0.55 16.70 -2.88
C LEU A 124 0.80 17.75 -3.96
N SER A 125 2.01 18.30 -3.98
CA SER A 125 2.49 19.04 -5.15
C SER A 125 2.82 18.06 -6.27
N GLY A 126 2.60 18.46 -7.53
CA GLY A 126 2.95 17.62 -8.67
C GLY A 126 4.42 17.17 -8.65
N GLY A 127 4.64 15.86 -8.85
CA GLY A 127 5.96 15.25 -8.78
C GLY A 127 6.45 14.96 -7.36
N ALA A 128 5.55 14.92 -6.36
CA ALA A 128 5.94 14.65 -4.97
C ALA A 128 6.54 13.24 -4.82
N ILE A 129 7.59 13.14 -4.01
CA ILE A 129 8.15 11.86 -3.58
C ILE A 129 7.55 11.51 -2.23
N VAL A 130 6.79 10.42 -2.16
CA VAL A 130 6.19 9.95 -0.91
C VAL A 130 7.18 9.05 -0.19
N VAL A 131 7.57 9.43 1.02
CA VAL A 131 8.42 8.62 1.90
C VAL A 131 7.60 8.09 3.06
N ALA A 132 7.66 6.77 3.29
CA ALA A 132 6.90 6.11 4.35
C ALA A 132 7.69 4.96 5.01
N ASP A 133 7.28 4.52 6.19
CA ASP A 133 7.80 3.30 6.81
C ASP A 133 7.52 2.08 5.94
N MET A 134 6.27 1.93 5.51
CA MET A 134 5.84 0.92 4.56
C MET A 134 4.71 1.49 3.72
N ILE A 135 4.60 1.04 2.49
CA ILE A 135 3.51 1.44 1.60
C ILE A 135 2.45 0.35 1.60
N LEU A 136 1.25 0.70 2.05
CA LEU A 136 0.12 -0.19 2.23
C LEU A 136 -0.99 0.15 1.22
N PRO A 137 -1.84 -0.83 0.86
CA PRO A 137 -2.98 -0.64 -0.04
C PRO A 137 -3.82 0.60 0.27
N HIS A 138 -4.11 0.86 1.54
CA HIS A 138 -4.93 2.01 1.93
C HIS A 138 -4.29 3.37 1.64
N HIS A 139 -2.97 3.46 1.50
CA HIS A 139 -2.30 4.71 1.12
C HIS A 139 -2.75 5.15 -0.29
N PHE A 140 -2.88 4.22 -1.23
CA PHE A 140 -3.34 4.53 -2.60
C PHE A 140 -4.80 4.99 -2.67
N ALA A 141 -5.59 4.74 -1.62
CA ALA A 141 -6.97 5.22 -1.52
C ALA A 141 -7.07 6.70 -1.10
N THR A 142 -6.06 7.18 -0.37
CA THR A 142 -6.05 8.51 0.26
C THR A 142 -5.10 9.49 -0.42
N LEU A 143 -4.08 8.99 -1.12
CA LEU A 143 -3.13 9.80 -1.87
C LEU A 143 -3.70 10.20 -3.24
N GLU A 144 -3.38 11.42 -3.67
CA GLU A 144 -3.57 11.88 -5.05
C GLU A 144 -2.47 11.25 -5.91
N VAL A 145 -2.67 9.99 -6.32
CA VAL A 145 -1.65 9.18 -7.02
C VAL A 145 -1.11 9.86 -8.27
N GLU A 146 -1.89 10.72 -8.92
CA GLU A 146 -1.51 11.50 -10.10
C GLU A 146 -0.45 12.57 -9.80
N GLN A 147 -0.33 12.99 -8.54
CA GLN A 147 0.66 13.96 -8.10
C GLN A 147 1.96 13.29 -7.65
N ILE A 148 1.99 11.95 -7.51
CA ILE A 148 3.15 11.21 -7.03
C ILE A 148 4.14 11.03 -8.18
N GLY A 149 5.36 11.56 -8.00
CA GLY A 149 6.48 11.31 -8.92
C GLY A 149 7.25 10.03 -8.61
N ALA A 150 7.33 9.65 -7.32
CA ALA A 150 7.91 8.38 -6.88
C ALA A 150 7.51 8.05 -5.44
N ILE A 151 7.77 6.82 -5.04
CA ILE A 151 7.55 6.33 -3.68
C ILE A 151 8.86 5.73 -3.15
N VAL A 152 9.16 5.98 -1.87
CA VAL A 152 10.26 5.35 -1.16
C VAL A 152 9.73 4.79 0.17
N SER A 153 10.07 3.54 0.47
CA SER A 153 9.75 2.96 1.77
C SER A 153 10.94 2.35 2.47
N GLU A 154 10.96 2.52 3.79
CA GLU A 154 12.02 1.96 4.63
C GLU A 154 11.92 0.43 4.74
N HIS A 155 10.69 -0.06 4.89
CA HIS A 155 10.31 -1.45 4.97
C HIS A 155 9.37 -1.84 3.83
N GLY A 156 9.23 -3.15 3.60
CA GLY A 156 8.42 -3.72 2.53
C GLY A 156 9.28 -4.45 1.51
N GLY A 157 8.67 -5.40 0.82
CA GLY A 157 9.31 -6.18 -0.23
C GLY A 157 8.78 -5.83 -1.62
N ALA A 158 9.55 -6.21 -2.65
CA ALA A 158 9.15 -6.05 -4.05
C ALA A 158 7.86 -6.78 -4.44
N THR A 159 7.44 -7.79 -3.65
CA THR A 159 6.20 -8.54 -3.84
C THR A 159 5.05 -8.07 -2.95
N SER A 160 5.26 -7.06 -2.09
CA SER A 160 4.20 -6.57 -1.21
C SER A 160 3.05 -5.96 -2.02
N HIS A 161 1.82 -6.02 -1.51
CA HIS A 161 0.67 -5.40 -2.17
C HIS A 161 0.90 -3.92 -2.53
N GLY A 162 1.58 -3.16 -1.67
CA GLY A 162 1.96 -1.79 -1.98
C GLY A 162 2.93 -1.65 -3.15
N ALA A 163 3.88 -2.57 -3.28
CA ALA A 163 4.81 -2.61 -4.41
C ALA A 163 4.15 -3.04 -5.72
N ILE A 164 3.24 -4.03 -5.64
CA ILE A 164 2.42 -4.45 -6.77
C ILE A 164 1.58 -3.28 -7.27
N PHE A 165 0.92 -2.55 -6.36
CA PHE A 165 0.09 -1.41 -6.72
C PHE A 165 0.91 -0.26 -7.32
N ALA A 166 2.04 0.12 -6.72
CA ALA A 166 2.90 1.14 -7.30
C ALA A 166 3.33 0.78 -8.74
N ARG A 167 3.67 -0.50 -8.97
CA ARG A 167 4.04 -1.01 -10.30
C ARG A 167 2.88 -0.95 -11.30
N SER A 168 1.69 -1.37 -10.91
CA SER A 168 0.49 -1.29 -11.76
C SER A 168 0.09 0.14 -12.08
N LEU A 169 0.46 1.10 -11.23
CA LEU A 169 0.27 2.53 -11.43
C LEU A 169 1.43 3.21 -12.17
N GLU A 170 2.44 2.43 -12.58
CA GLU A 170 3.67 2.93 -13.22
C GLU A 170 4.43 3.98 -12.39
N ILE A 171 4.27 3.93 -11.05
CA ILE A 171 4.95 4.82 -10.12
C ILE A 171 6.31 4.20 -9.74
N PRO A 172 7.44 4.91 -9.96
CA PRO A 172 8.74 4.46 -9.50
C PRO A 172 8.73 4.21 -7.98
N LEU A 173 9.20 3.04 -7.57
CA LEU A 173 9.24 2.65 -6.15
C LEU A 173 10.61 2.09 -5.77
N VAL A 174 11.14 2.57 -4.64
CA VAL A 174 12.28 1.95 -3.94
C VAL A 174 11.81 1.49 -2.56
N THR A 175 11.93 0.20 -2.28
CA THR A 175 11.61 -0.39 -0.96
C THR A 175 12.89 -0.84 -0.26
N GLY A 176 12.87 -0.96 1.07
CA GLY A 176 14.03 -1.39 1.84
C GLY A 176 15.08 -0.28 2.02
N ALA A 177 14.70 0.99 1.89
CA ALA A 177 15.59 2.13 2.07
C ALA A 177 15.81 2.42 3.56
N THR A 178 16.56 1.55 4.26
CA THR A 178 16.82 1.65 5.69
C THR A 178 17.41 3.02 6.08
N GLY A 179 16.83 3.68 7.08
CA GLY A 179 17.21 5.00 7.59
C GLY A 179 16.66 6.18 6.78
N ILE A 180 15.84 5.96 5.76
CA ILE A 180 15.30 7.06 4.93
C ILE A 180 14.42 8.02 5.74
N LEU A 181 13.61 7.51 6.68
CA LEU A 181 12.71 8.33 7.48
C LEU A 181 13.46 9.34 8.35
N ASP A 182 14.65 8.95 8.83
CA ASP A 182 15.51 9.81 9.65
C ASP A 182 16.37 10.75 8.80
N ALA A 183 16.68 10.35 7.56
CA ALA A 183 17.56 11.10 6.66
C ALA A 183 16.82 12.22 5.92
N VAL A 184 15.57 11.99 5.52
CA VAL A 184 14.81 12.90 4.65
C VAL A 184 14.22 14.08 5.40
N ARG A 185 14.15 15.24 4.77
CA ARG A 185 13.38 16.40 5.25
C ARG A 185 12.22 16.75 4.33
N PRO A 186 11.00 17.01 4.86
CA PRO A 186 9.87 17.45 4.04
C PRO A 186 10.21 18.69 3.20
N GLY A 187 9.89 18.61 1.90
CA GLY A 187 10.12 19.69 0.93
C GLY A 187 11.53 19.77 0.35
N GLU A 188 12.44 18.86 0.71
CA GLU A 188 13.74 18.79 0.07
C GLU A 188 13.68 18.11 -1.30
N LEU A 189 14.59 18.50 -2.20
CA LEU A 189 14.70 17.89 -3.51
C LEU A 189 15.34 16.51 -3.39
N ALA A 190 14.79 15.53 -4.10
CA ALA A 190 15.35 14.18 -4.17
C ALA A 190 15.18 13.59 -5.57
N ILE A 191 16.04 12.62 -5.89
CA ILE A 191 15.95 11.78 -7.09
C ILE A 191 15.69 10.35 -6.63
N VAL A 192 14.70 9.70 -7.24
CA VAL A 192 14.41 8.28 -7.03
C VAL A 192 14.65 7.53 -8.32
N ASP A 193 15.58 6.59 -8.29
CA ASP A 193 15.90 5.69 -9.39
C ASP A 193 15.38 4.29 -9.06
N GLY A 194 14.16 3.99 -9.51
CA GLY A 194 13.54 2.68 -9.33
C GLY A 194 14.23 1.55 -10.11
N SER A 195 15.04 1.87 -11.11
CA SER A 195 15.76 0.86 -11.91
C SER A 195 17.00 0.33 -11.20
N LEU A 196 17.70 1.21 -10.48
CA LEU A 196 18.90 0.87 -9.71
C LEU A 196 18.62 0.71 -8.21
N GLY A 197 17.40 1.01 -7.76
CA GLY A 197 17.03 1.00 -6.35
C GLY A 197 17.74 2.07 -5.53
N ARG A 198 17.95 3.26 -6.11
CA ARG A 198 18.72 4.35 -5.47
C ARG A 198 17.87 5.57 -5.18
N VAL A 199 18.18 6.22 -4.07
CA VAL A 199 17.58 7.50 -3.67
C VAL A 199 18.71 8.48 -3.38
N TYR A 200 18.67 9.65 -4.01
CA TYR A 200 19.63 10.73 -3.79
C TYR A 200 18.89 11.90 -3.16
N LEU A 201 19.28 12.27 -1.94
CA LEU A 201 18.72 13.42 -1.22
C LEU A 201 19.58 14.65 -1.47
N SER A 202 18.94 15.81 -1.66
CA SER A 202 19.61 17.08 -1.95
C SER A 202 20.69 16.97 -3.04
N PRO A 203 20.36 16.45 -4.24
CA PRO A 203 21.34 16.27 -5.31
C PRO A 203 21.89 17.62 -5.79
N ASP A 204 23.14 17.62 -6.24
CA ASP A 204 23.71 18.79 -6.90
C ASP A 204 23.15 18.98 -8.33
N GLU A 205 23.39 20.15 -8.91
CA GLU A 205 22.90 20.48 -10.26
C GLU A 205 23.46 19.54 -11.34
N GLY A 206 24.66 18.98 -11.14
CA GLY A 206 25.28 18.06 -12.08
C GLY A 206 24.52 16.75 -12.14
N LEU A 207 24.28 16.14 -10.98
CA LEU A 207 23.52 14.90 -10.84
C LEU A 207 22.07 15.08 -11.27
N LEU A 208 21.45 16.22 -10.92
CA LEU A 208 20.09 16.55 -11.35
C LEU A 208 20.00 16.57 -12.88
N GLY A 209 20.90 17.30 -13.54
CA GLY A 209 20.91 17.38 -15.01
C GLY A 209 21.21 16.04 -15.69
N GLU A 210 21.99 15.16 -15.06
CA GLU A 210 22.19 13.79 -15.57
C GLU A 210 20.91 12.97 -15.56
N TYR A 211 20.16 13.02 -14.46
CA TYR A 211 18.90 12.29 -14.31
C TYR A 211 17.77 12.88 -15.14
N GLU A 212 17.70 14.20 -15.32
CA GLU A 212 16.77 14.84 -16.27
C GLU A 212 17.01 14.33 -17.70
N ARG A 213 18.27 14.27 -18.14
CA ARG A 213 18.61 13.69 -19.46
C ARG A 213 18.29 12.20 -19.53
N ALA A 214 18.45 11.46 -18.43
CA ALA A 214 18.09 10.05 -18.38
C ALA A 214 16.58 9.84 -18.52
N GLN A 215 15.77 10.66 -17.83
CA GLN A 215 14.32 10.65 -17.91
C GLN A 215 13.83 10.98 -19.32
N GLN A 216 14.44 11.97 -19.99
CA GLN A 216 14.12 12.28 -21.40
C GLN A 216 14.43 11.11 -22.34
N ARG A 217 15.59 10.45 -22.17
CA ARG A 217 15.94 9.26 -22.96
C ARG A 217 14.96 8.11 -22.71
N TYR A 218 14.58 7.90 -21.46
CA TYR A 218 13.60 6.88 -21.10
C TYR A 218 12.23 7.16 -21.76
N ALA A 219 11.76 8.41 -21.73
CA ALA A 219 10.50 8.78 -22.38
C ALA A 219 10.51 8.51 -23.90
N VAL A 220 11.61 8.84 -24.58
CA VAL A 220 11.77 8.55 -26.02
C VAL A 220 11.83 7.04 -26.29
N GLU A 221 12.51 6.27 -25.43
CA GLU A 221 12.56 4.82 -25.56
C GLU A 221 11.20 4.17 -25.38
N VAL A 222 10.41 4.62 -24.38
CA VAL A 222 9.03 4.16 -24.18
C VAL A 222 8.18 4.42 -25.42
N GLU A 223 8.26 5.63 -26.01
CA GLU A 223 7.53 5.96 -27.24
C GLU A 223 7.93 5.03 -28.41
N HIS A 224 9.22 4.71 -28.54
CA HIS A 224 9.68 3.75 -29.55
C HIS A 224 9.16 2.34 -29.29
N LEU A 225 9.17 1.87 -28.04
CA LEU A 225 8.66 0.56 -27.66
C LEU A 225 7.15 0.45 -27.92
N ASP A 226 6.38 1.48 -27.61
CA ASP A 226 4.94 1.54 -27.90
C ASP A 226 4.66 1.43 -29.41
N ALA A 227 5.47 2.10 -30.23
CA ALA A 227 5.37 1.98 -31.69
C ALA A 227 5.66 0.55 -32.21
N LEU A 228 6.41 -0.26 -31.46
CA LEU A 228 6.65 -1.67 -31.79
C LEU A 228 5.47 -2.58 -31.43
N GLY A 229 4.58 -2.17 -30.51
CA GLY A 229 3.47 -3.01 -30.05
C GLY A 229 2.51 -3.47 -31.15
N SER A 230 2.43 -2.71 -32.26
CA SER A 230 1.59 -3.04 -33.43
C SER A 230 2.33 -3.84 -34.52
N ARG A 231 3.64 -4.07 -34.37
CA ARG A 231 4.46 -4.74 -35.38
C ARG A 231 4.51 -6.25 -35.13
N PRO A 232 4.65 -7.07 -36.19
CA PRO A 232 4.87 -8.50 -36.01
C PRO A 232 6.19 -8.74 -35.27
N ALA A 233 6.16 -9.68 -34.32
CA ALA A 233 7.35 -10.16 -33.64
C ALA A 233 8.18 -11.04 -34.59
N GLU A 234 9.17 -10.45 -35.23
CA GLU A 234 9.96 -11.06 -36.31
C GLU A 234 11.45 -10.74 -36.14
N THR A 235 12.31 -11.74 -36.32
CA THR A 235 13.76 -11.56 -36.32
C THR A 235 14.25 -10.87 -37.60
N ARG A 236 15.49 -10.36 -37.61
CA ARG A 236 16.07 -9.67 -38.78
C ARG A 236 16.18 -10.54 -40.04
N ASP A 237 16.16 -11.86 -39.89
CA ASP A 237 16.22 -12.86 -40.97
C ASP A 237 14.85 -13.44 -41.34
N GLY A 238 13.74 -12.87 -40.82
CA GLY A 238 12.39 -13.17 -41.27
C GLY A 238 11.65 -14.25 -40.48
N ARG A 239 12.15 -14.66 -39.32
CA ARG A 239 11.52 -15.69 -38.50
C ARG A 239 10.53 -15.07 -37.52
N HIS A 240 9.26 -15.45 -37.65
CA HIS A 240 8.23 -15.08 -36.67
C HIS A 240 8.44 -15.78 -35.33
N ILE A 241 8.25 -15.03 -34.25
CA ILE A 241 8.28 -15.50 -32.86
C ILE A 241 6.93 -15.17 -32.23
N ALA A 242 6.34 -16.11 -31.49
CA ALA A 242 5.17 -15.81 -30.69
C ALA A 242 5.61 -15.03 -29.44
N LEU A 243 5.19 -13.77 -29.34
CA LEU A 243 5.22 -13.00 -28.09
C LEU A 243 3.86 -13.13 -27.42
N THR A 244 3.85 -13.72 -26.23
CA THR A 244 2.64 -13.94 -25.43
C THR A 244 2.87 -13.38 -24.03
N ALA A 245 1.83 -12.81 -23.42
CA ALA A 245 1.86 -12.43 -22.02
C ALA A 245 1.43 -13.63 -21.15
N ASN A 246 2.10 -13.83 -20.03
CA ASN A 246 1.58 -14.69 -18.97
C ASN A 246 0.55 -13.88 -18.19
N ALA A 247 -0.73 -14.11 -18.48
CA ALA A 247 -1.83 -13.51 -17.73
C ALA A 247 -2.35 -14.51 -16.69
N GLY A 248 -2.40 -14.10 -15.43
CA GLY A 248 -2.99 -14.88 -14.34
C GLY A 248 -4.36 -14.35 -13.91
N LEU A 249 -4.67 -13.10 -14.24
CA LEU A 249 -5.85 -12.35 -13.82
C LEU A 249 -6.47 -11.59 -15.01
N TRP A 250 -7.72 -11.15 -14.85
CA TRP A 250 -8.45 -10.50 -15.94
C TRP A 250 -7.94 -9.10 -16.28
N ALA A 251 -7.37 -8.34 -15.33
CA ALA A 251 -6.76 -7.03 -15.65
C ALA A 251 -5.34 -7.11 -16.22
N ASP A 252 -4.73 -8.30 -16.27
CA ASP A 252 -3.50 -8.50 -17.04
C ASP A 252 -3.77 -8.41 -18.56
N MET A 253 -5.04 -8.43 -18.96
CA MET A 253 -5.46 -8.28 -20.35
C MET A 253 -5.61 -6.80 -20.70
N PRO A 254 -5.07 -6.35 -21.85
CA PRO A 254 -5.38 -5.03 -22.36
C PRO A 254 -6.90 -4.89 -22.61
N PRO A 255 -7.45 -3.66 -22.51
CA PRO A 255 -8.88 -3.41 -22.72
C PRO A 255 -9.41 -3.82 -24.10
#